data_AF-A0A1X9SY44-F1
#
_entry.id   AF-A0A1X9SY44-F1
#
_cell.length_a   1.000
_cell.length_b   1.000
_cell.length_c   1.000
_cell.angle_alpha   90.00
_cell.angle_beta   90.00
_cell.angle_gamma   90.00
#
_symmetry.space_group_name_H-M   'P 1'
#
loop_
_entity.id
_entity.type
_entity.pdbx_description
1 polymer ?
#
loop_
_entity_poly.entity_id
_entity_poly.type
_entity_poly.pdbx_seq_one_letter_code
_entity_poly.pdbx_strand_id
1 'polypeptide(L)'
;MRIFILAIFCVVLNAGSISKIDIVVAKRGAMGAYIYGSDTNSVQVSFEGQIINSCRIDGIKNPLDRVVRQWALQCRLPNMAGKVEIKYFDLHNKRQSVFKFIE
;
A
#
# COMPACT_ATOMS: atom_id res chain seq x y z
N MET A 1 -10.37 -15.16 -37.15
CA MET A 1 -9.24 -15.12 -36.19
C MET A 1 -8.79 -13.69 -35.91
N ARG A 2 -9.68 -12.83 -35.36
CA ARG A 2 -9.39 -11.40 -35.02
C ARG A 2 -10.01 -10.94 -33.70
N ILE A 3 -10.79 -11.80 -33.02
CA ILE A 3 -11.62 -11.41 -31.86
C ILE A 3 -10.92 -11.74 -30.52
N PHE A 4 -9.94 -12.64 -30.52
CA PHE A 4 -9.24 -13.05 -29.29
C PHE A 4 -8.19 -12.05 -28.77
N ILE A 5 -7.74 -11.09 -29.60
CA ILE A 5 -6.65 -10.17 -29.22
C ILE A 5 -7.19 -8.96 -28.43
N LEU A 6 -8.45 -8.56 -28.63
CA LEU A 6 -9.01 -7.41 -27.91
C LEU A 6 -9.40 -7.73 -26.46
N ALA A 7 -9.84 -8.96 -26.18
CA ALA A 7 -10.21 -9.39 -24.83
C ALA A 7 -9.00 -9.50 -23.88
N ILE A 8 -7.80 -9.75 -24.41
CA ILE A 8 -6.57 -9.82 -23.61
C ILE A 8 -6.09 -8.42 -23.20
N PHE A 9 -6.39 -7.38 -23.97
CA PHE A 9 -5.95 -6.02 -23.66
C PHE A 9 -6.77 -5.35 -22.54
N CYS A 10 -8.06 -5.72 -22.38
CA CYS A 10 -8.91 -5.19 -21.30
C CYS A 10 -8.64 -5.82 -19.92
N VAL A 11 -7.97 -6.98 -19.84
CA VAL A 11 -7.65 -7.65 -18.56
C VAL A 11 -6.35 -7.12 -17.95
N VAL A 12 -5.51 -6.41 -18.73
CA VAL A 12 -4.15 -6.02 -18.31
C VAL A 12 -4.10 -4.66 -17.59
N LEU A 13 -5.14 -3.82 -17.65
CA LEU A 13 -4.97 -2.39 -17.35
C LEU A 13 -5.80 -1.75 -16.23
N ASN A 14 -6.60 -2.46 -15.44
CA ASN A 14 -7.31 -1.79 -14.33
C ASN A 14 -7.66 -2.70 -13.13
N ALA A 15 -6.63 -3.23 -12.48
CA ALA A 15 -6.73 -3.69 -11.09
C ALA A 15 -5.49 -3.19 -10.35
N GLY A 16 -5.63 -2.29 -9.38
CA GLY A 16 -4.52 -1.98 -8.46
C GLY A 16 -4.08 -0.52 -8.29
N SER A 17 -4.95 0.47 -8.49
CA SER A 17 -4.46 1.84 -8.52
C SER A 17 -4.49 2.49 -7.12
N ILE A 18 -3.34 2.50 -6.43
CA ILE A 18 -3.10 3.28 -5.19
C ILE A 18 -2.85 4.75 -5.56
N SER A 19 -3.56 5.67 -4.91
CA SER A 19 -3.40 7.11 -5.11
C SER A 19 -2.44 7.75 -4.10
N LYS A 20 -2.50 7.34 -2.83
CA LYS A 20 -1.70 7.96 -1.75
C LYS A 20 -1.47 6.98 -0.58
N ILE A 21 -0.37 7.15 0.14
CA ILE A 21 -0.11 6.52 1.45
C ILE A 21 0.28 7.59 2.47
N ASP A 22 -0.39 7.60 3.63
CA ASP A 22 -0.08 8.48 4.76
C ASP A 22 0.33 7.65 5.99
N ILE A 23 1.56 7.83 6.49
CA ILE A 23 2.05 7.13 7.68
C ILE A 23 1.63 7.88 8.95
N VAL A 24 0.59 7.37 9.62
CA VAL A 24 -0.08 8.00 10.77
C VAL A 24 0.68 7.75 12.07
N VAL A 25 1.10 6.51 12.28
CA VAL A 25 1.77 6.07 13.51
C VAL A 25 2.98 5.24 13.14
N ALA A 26 4.12 5.53 13.75
CA ALA A 26 5.30 4.68 13.67
C ALA A 26 6.05 4.86 15.01
N LYS A 27 5.74 4.02 15.99
CA LYS A 27 6.30 4.09 17.36
C LYS A 27 6.51 2.68 17.90
N ARG A 28 7.66 2.45 18.55
CA ARG A 28 7.96 1.30 19.43
C ARG A 28 7.31 -0.02 19.01
N GLY A 29 7.71 -0.51 17.83
CA GLY A 29 7.29 -1.81 17.33
C GLY A 29 5.91 -1.89 16.66
N ALA A 30 5.21 -0.76 16.50
CA ALA A 30 3.97 -0.69 15.73
C ALA A 30 4.03 0.44 14.69
N MET A 31 3.61 0.13 13.47
CA MET A 31 3.39 1.11 12.41
C MET A 31 1.95 1.00 11.90
N GLY A 32 1.30 2.16 11.77
CA GLY A 32 -0.01 2.36 11.19
C GLY A 32 0.08 3.36 10.04
N ALA A 33 -0.38 2.97 8.86
CA ALA A 33 -0.51 3.85 7.71
C ALA A 33 -1.91 3.76 7.10
N TYR A 34 -2.38 4.85 6.50
CA TYR A 34 -3.57 4.85 5.66
C TYR A 34 -3.16 4.78 4.20
N ILE A 35 -3.78 3.88 3.46
CA ILE A 35 -3.61 3.77 2.02
C ILE A 35 -4.94 4.16 1.36
N TYR A 36 -4.86 5.01 0.35
CA TYR A 36 -6.00 5.53 -0.40
C TYR A 36 -5.97 4.94 -1.81
N GLY A 37 -6.95 4.12 -2.18
CA GLY A 37 -7.01 3.47 -3.49
C GLY A 37 -8.13 2.44 -3.62
N SER A 38 -8.45 2.03 -4.86
CA SER A 38 -9.53 1.10 -5.17
C SER A 38 -9.23 -0.35 -4.78
N ASP A 39 -8.00 -0.82 -5.03
CA ASP A 39 -7.49 -2.16 -4.77
C ASP A 39 -6.08 -2.10 -4.18
N THR A 40 -5.91 -2.46 -2.92
CA THR A 40 -4.65 -2.37 -2.16
C THR A 40 -4.20 -3.75 -1.72
N ASN A 41 -3.87 -4.60 -2.70
CA ASN A 41 -3.47 -5.98 -2.42
C ASN A 41 -1.94 -6.15 -2.42
N SER A 42 -1.18 -5.16 -2.90
CA SER A 42 0.28 -5.25 -3.08
C SER A 42 1.01 -4.01 -2.54
N VAL A 43 1.17 -3.96 -1.22
CA VAL A 43 2.05 -2.98 -0.56
C VAL A 43 3.21 -3.72 0.08
N GLN A 44 4.44 -3.29 -0.20
CA GLN A 44 5.63 -3.84 0.42
C GLN A 44 6.16 -2.86 1.47
N VAL A 45 6.36 -3.35 2.69
CA VAL A 45 6.95 -2.57 3.78
C VAL A 45 8.35 -3.10 4.09
N SER A 46 9.29 -2.19 4.27
CA SER A 46 10.64 -2.49 4.72
C SER A 46 11.05 -1.61 5.90
N PHE A 47 11.86 -2.17 6.79
CA PHE A 47 12.48 -1.50 7.94
C PHE A 47 13.99 -1.71 7.86
N GLU A 48 14.78 -0.64 7.82
CA GLU A 48 16.25 -0.73 7.68
C GLU A 48 16.68 -1.63 6.50
N GLY A 49 15.93 -1.57 5.39
CA GLY A 49 16.15 -2.39 4.20
C GLY A 49 15.67 -3.84 4.29
N GLN A 50 15.20 -4.31 5.45
CA GLN A 50 14.63 -5.64 5.62
C GLN A 50 13.12 -5.64 5.37
N ILE A 51 12.62 -6.64 4.65
CA ILE A 51 11.19 -6.76 4.34
C ILE A 51 10.43 -7.20 5.59
N ILE A 52 9.36 -6.47 5.91
CA ILE A 52 8.47 -6.78 7.03
C ILE A 52 7.26 -7.54 6.51
N ASN A 53 7.24 -8.85 6.76
CA ASN A 53 6.15 -9.74 6.33
C ASN A 53 4.96 -9.76 7.30
N SER A 54 5.07 -9.11 8.47
CA SER A 54 4.04 -9.08 9.52
C SER A 54 2.94 -8.05 9.26
N CYS A 55 2.91 -7.46 8.06
CA CYS A 55 1.98 -6.40 7.70
C CYS A 55 0.59 -6.95 7.37
N ARG A 56 -0.43 -6.33 7.96
CA ARG A 56 -1.84 -6.63 7.73
C ARG A 56 -2.53 -5.41 7.15
N ILE A 57 -3.30 -5.61 6.10
CA ILE A 57 -4.16 -4.57 5.50
C ILE A 57 -5.59 -4.86 5.92
N ASP A 58 -6.15 -3.96 6.72
CA ASP A 58 -7.55 -4.01 7.13
C ASP A 58 -8.33 -2.95 6.33
N GLY A 59 -9.39 -3.39 5.65
CA GLY A 59 -10.30 -2.48 4.96
C GLY A 59 -11.09 -1.66 5.97
N ILE A 60 -11.00 -0.33 5.88
CA ILE A 60 -11.83 0.54 6.72
C ILE A 60 -13.21 0.58 6.07
N LYS A 61 -14.16 -0.15 6.65
CA LYS A 61 -15.57 -0.18 6.22
C LYS A 61 -16.26 1.14 6.61
N ASN A 62 -15.80 2.28 6.10
CA ASN A 62 -16.58 3.51 6.21
C ASN A 62 -17.40 3.70 4.92
N PRO A 63 -18.74 3.58 4.97
CA PRO A 63 -19.59 3.52 3.78
C PRO A 63 -19.81 4.89 3.09
N LEU A 64 -19.26 5.98 3.62
CA LEU A 64 -19.56 7.35 3.17
C LEU A 64 -18.57 7.92 2.15
N ASP A 65 -17.35 7.39 2.04
CA ASP A 65 -16.38 7.80 1.01
C ASP A 65 -16.42 6.83 -0.18
N ARG A 66 -17.47 6.94 -1.00
CA ARG A 66 -17.68 6.12 -2.20
C ARG A 66 -16.62 6.33 -3.29
N VAL A 67 -15.71 7.29 -3.16
CA VAL A 67 -14.73 7.66 -4.20
C VAL A 67 -13.31 7.21 -3.86
N VAL A 68 -12.94 7.13 -2.58
CA VAL A 68 -11.60 6.72 -2.14
C VAL A 68 -11.72 5.73 -0.99
N ARG A 69 -11.44 4.44 -1.24
CA ARG A 69 -11.40 3.46 -0.15
C ARG A 69 -10.13 3.71 0.67
N GLN A 70 -10.34 3.92 1.97
CA GLN A 70 -9.27 4.02 2.95
C GLN A 70 -8.96 2.62 3.49
N TRP A 71 -7.69 2.27 3.52
CA TRP A 71 -7.21 1.00 4.07
C TRP A 71 -6.23 1.27 5.20
N ALA A 72 -6.37 0.56 6.31
CA ALA A 72 -5.43 0.62 7.41
C ALA A 72 -4.34 -0.43 7.20
N LEU A 73 -3.10 0.00 7.06
CA LEU A 73 -1.92 -0.86 7.07
C LEU A 73 -1.36 -0.88 8.48
N GLN A 74 -1.27 -2.07 9.07
CA GLN A 74 -0.68 -2.29 10.39
C GLN A 74 0.50 -3.24 10.27
N CYS A 75 1.67 -2.84 10.75
CA CYS A 75 2.88 -3.68 10.74
C CYS A 75 3.51 -3.75 12.13
N ARG A 76 4.02 -4.93 12.49
CA ARG A 76 4.90 -5.08 13.66
C ARG A 76 6.32 -4.82 13.24
N LEU A 77 6.90 -3.74 13.75
CA LEU A 77 8.29 -3.36 13.51
C LEU A 77 9.20 -3.87 14.62
N PRO A 78 10.51 -4.00 14.37
CA PRO A 78 11.51 -4.10 15.44
C PRO A 78 11.41 -2.91 16.40
N ASN A 79 11.60 -3.15 17.70
CA ASN A 79 11.55 -2.09 18.72
C ASN A 79 12.88 -1.32 18.82
N MET A 80 13.27 -0.69 17.72
CA MET A 80 14.48 0.12 17.59
C MET A 80 14.22 1.30 16.66
N ALA A 81 15.03 2.34 16.80
CA ALA A 81 15.04 3.46 15.86
C ALA A 81 15.46 2.98 14.46
N GLY A 82 14.92 3.61 13.43
CA GLY A 82 15.27 3.28 12.05
C GLY A 82 14.34 3.86 11.00
N LYS A 83 14.68 3.60 9.73
CA LYS A 83 13.93 4.02 8.56
C LYS A 83 12.88 2.97 8.21
N VAL A 84 11.63 3.38 8.22
CA VAL A 84 10.51 2.65 7.63
C VAL A 84 10.32 3.15 6.19
N GLU A 85 10.22 2.23 5.24
CA GLU A 85 9.96 2.52 3.83
C GLU A 85 8.79 1.66 3.33
N ILE A 86 7.82 2.30 2.68
CA ILE A 86 6.67 1.65 2.06
C ILE A 86 6.80 1.83 0.55
N LYS A 87 6.82 0.73 -0.19
CA LYS A 87 6.94 0.69 -1.65
C LYS A 87 5.61 0.24 -2.26
N TYR A 88 5.14 0.98 -3.26
CA TYR A 88 3.87 0.72 -3.93
C TYR A 88 3.92 1.16 -5.40
N PHE A 89 2.93 0.74 -6.18
CA PHE A 89 2.70 1.24 -7.55
C PHE A 89 1.55 2.24 -7.53
N ASP A 90 1.75 3.40 -8.15
CA ASP A 90 0.70 4.41 -8.28
C ASP A 90 -0.31 4.09 -9.39
N LEU A 91 -1.28 4.99 -9.59
CA LEU A 91 -2.30 4.88 -10.65
C LEU A 91 -1.73 4.74 -12.07
N HIS A 92 -0.47 5.13 -12.29
CA HIS A 92 0.22 5.07 -13.57
C HIS A 92 1.22 3.91 -13.64
N ASN A 93 1.12 2.94 -12.72
CA ASN A 93 2.03 1.81 -12.58
C ASN A 93 3.49 2.25 -12.38
N LYS A 94 3.72 3.45 -11.83
CA LYS A 94 5.06 3.91 -11.45
C LYS A 94 5.33 3.49 -10.01
N ARG A 95 6.54 2.99 -9.79
CA ARG A 95 7.00 2.63 -8.45
C ARG A 95 7.22 3.89 -7.63
N GLN A 96 6.51 3.99 -6.52
CA GLN A 96 6.62 5.05 -5.52
C GLN A 96 7.19 4.49 -4.22
N SER A 97 7.86 5.35 -3.46
CA SER A 97 8.29 5.05 -2.10
C SER A 97 7.98 6.21 -1.15
N VAL A 98 7.44 5.86 0.02
CA VAL A 98 7.22 6.80 1.12
C VAL A 98 8.04 6.29 2.29
N PHE A 99 8.80 7.18 2.92
CA PHE A 99 9.65 6.82 4.05
C PHE A 99 9.41 7.73 5.24
N LYS A 100 9.63 7.17 6.43
CA LYS A 100 9.58 7.89 7.71
C LYS A 100 10.62 7.30 8.64
N PHE A 101 11.38 8.18 9.30
CA PHE A 101 12.31 7.76 10.35
C PHE A 101 11.54 7.65 11.67
N ILE A 102 11.84 6.62 12.45
CA ILE A 102 11.33 6.43 13.81
C ILE A 102 12.48 6.50 14.80
N GLU A 103 12.22 7.17 15.93
CA GLU A 103 13.11 7.32 17.08
C GLU A 103 12.64 6.47 18.27
#